data_AF-A0A916R0Q2-F1
#
_entry.id   AF-A0A916R0Q2-F1
#
_cell.length_a   1.000
_cell.length_b   1.000
_cell.length_c   1.000
_cell.angle_alpha   90.00
_cell.angle_beta   90.00
_cell.angle_gamma   90.00
#
_symmetry.space_group_name_H-M   'P 1'
#
loop_
_entity.id
_entity.type
_entity.pdbx_description
1 polymer ?
#
loop_
_entity_poly.entity_id
_entity_poly.type
_entity_poly.pdbx_seq_one_letter_code
_entity_poly.pdbx_strand_id
1 'polypeptide(L)'
;MVKTYEPIEATTQKITISKQAGEWYLSCRGERPFAPTNEFTPTSTPKTTEVVGVDLGIKTLATLSNGEVFKSVFPYKKAQNKLAKLQRLLSRKVKHSSNWYKAVVKLAKQHRRVANIRKDALHKLTTYLAKNHGTVVIEDLNVSGMLANHKLAKSDSR
;
A
#
# COMPACT_ATOMS: atom_id res chain seq x y z
N MET A 1 14.02 -27.51 6.04
CA MET A 1 12.61 -27.75 5.70
C MET A 1 11.77 -26.65 6.33
N VAL A 2 11.10 -25.80 5.54
CA VAL A 2 10.24 -24.74 6.07
C VAL A 2 8.89 -25.36 6.41
N LYS A 3 8.44 -25.24 7.67
CA LYS A 3 7.10 -25.67 8.10
C LYS A 3 6.18 -24.45 8.08
N THR A 4 5.12 -24.49 7.29
CA THR A 4 4.06 -23.46 7.28
C THR A 4 2.83 -23.97 8.04
N TYR A 5 2.03 -23.04 8.57
CA TYR A 5 0.79 -23.38 9.28
C TYR A 5 -0.31 -23.85 8.31
N GLU A 6 -0.38 -23.23 7.13
CA GLU A 6 -1.28 -23.63 6.06
C GLU A 6 -0.52 -24.40 4.97
N PRO A 7 -1.17 -25.41 4.35
CA PRO A 7 -0.59 -26.09 3.20
C PRO A 7 -0.48 -25.12 2.03
N ILE A 8 0.71 -24.99 1.47
CA ILE A 8 0.93 -24.16 0.27
C ILE A 8 0.56 -25.02 -0.94
N GLU A 9 -0.62 -24.79 -1.50
CA GLU A 9 -1.10 -25.39 -2.76
C GLU A 9 -0.42 -24.76 -3.98
N ALA A 10 0.91 -24.66 -3.96
CA ALA A 10 1.67 -24.11 -5.06
C ALA A 10 2.88 -24.98 -5.35
N THR A 11 2.87 -25.65 -6.51
CA THR A 11 4.04 -26.31 -7.09
C THR A 11 5.05 -25.23 -7.45
N THR A 12 5.86 -24.79 -6.49
CA THR A 12 6.72 -23.61 -6.64
C THR A 12 8.19 -24.02 -6.75
N GLN A 13 8.90 -23.51 -7.75
CA GLN A 13 10.34 -23.76 -7.94
C GLN A 13 11.24 -22.83 -7.09
N LYS A 14 10.76 -21.64 -6.71
CA LYS A 14 11.53 -20.64 -5.94
C LYS A 14 10.69 -19.96 -4.86
N ILE A 15 11.17 -20.04 -3.62
CA ILE A 15 10.58 -19.38 -2.45
C ILE A 15 11.51 -18.26 -1.99
N THR A 16 10.97 -17.06 -1.77
CA THR A 16 11.73 -15.94 -1.18
C THR A 16 11.28 -15.74 0.26
N ILE A 17 12.25 -15.78 1.18
CA ILE A 17 12.04 -15.50 2.61
C ILE A 17 12.56 -14.10 2.89
N SER A 18 11.73 -13.25 3.49
CA SER A 18 12.11 -11.89 3.86
C SER A 18 11.69 -11.59 5.30
N LYS A 19 12.36 -10.63 5.93
CA LYS A 19 12.01 -10.16 7.27
C LYS A 19 11.73 -8.66 7.22
N GLN A 20 10.54 -8.26 7.63
CA GLN A 20 10.14 -6.86 7.64
C GLN A 20 9.48 -6.51 8.97
N ALA A 21 9.94 -5.42 9.60
CA ALA A 21 9.40 -4.91 10.86
C ALA A 21 9.31 -5.94 12.01
N GLY A 22 10.21 -6.93 12.01
CA GLY A 22 10.26 -8.00 13.00
C GLY A 22 9.40 -9.23 12.69
N GLU A 23 8.67 -9.23 11.57
CA GLU A 23 7.90 -10.37 11.09
C GLU A 23 8.59 -11.02 9.90
N TRP A 24 8.43 -12.34 9.76
CA TRP A 24 8.94 -13.12 8.64
C TRP A 24 7.83 -13.29 7.61
N TYR A 25 8.19 -13.15 6.34
CA TYR A 25 7.30 -13.31 5.20
C TYR A 25 7.89 -14.38 4.28
N LEU A 26 7.01 -15.21 3.75
CA LEU A 26 7.32 -16.20 2.74
C LEU A 26 6.50 -15.86 1.49
N SER A 27 7.18 -15.64 0.37
CA SER A 27 6.52 -15.44 -0.92
C SER A 27 6.91 -16.56 -1.88
N CYS A 28 5.89 -17.25 -2.39
CA CYS A 28 6.00 -18.29 -3.39
C CYS A 28 5.16 -17.89 -4.60
N ARG A 29 5.65 -18.18 -5.81
CA ARG A 29 4.88 -18.01 -7.05
C ARG A 29 4.31 -19.37 -7.44
N GLY A 30 3.01 -19.53 -7.28
CA GLY A 30 2.29 -20.68 -7.84
C GLY A 30 1.75 -20.32 -9.22
N GLU A 31 1.95 -21.21 -10.18
CA GLU A 31 1.07 -21.27 -11.35
C GLU A 31 -0.19 -22.00 -10.89
N ARG A 32 -1.30 -21.29 -10.84
CA ARG A 32 -2.60 -21.94 -10.69
C ARG A 32 -3.08 -22.26 -12.10
N PRO A 33 -3.19 -23.54 -12.50
CA PRO A 33 -3.87 -23.85 -13.75
C PRO A 33 -5.27 -23.26 -13.67
N PHE A 34 -5.70 -22.58 -14.72
CA PHE A 34 -7.08 -22.10 -14.86
C PHE A 34 -7.97 -23.35 -14.99
N ALA A 35 -8.31 -23.95 -13.87
CA ALA A 35 -9.29 -25.03 -13.80
C ALA A 35 -10.67 -24.36 -13.70
N PRO A 36 -11.56 -24.55 -14.68
CA PRO A 36 -12.92 -23.98 -14.64
C PRO A 36 -13.81 -24.60 -13.52
N THR A 37 -13.26 -25.42 -12.64
CA THR A 37 -14.03 -26.34 -11.77
C THR A 37 -14.13 -25.94 -10.30
N ASN A 38 -13.55 -24.82 -9.85
CA ASN A 38 -13.72 -24.36 -8.46
C ASN A 38 -14.08 -22.87 -8.42
N GLU A 39 -15.39 -22.60 -8.31
CA GLU A 39 -16.04 -21.51 -7.56
C GLU A 39 -15.64 -20.04 -7.80
N PHE A 40 -14.71 -19.76 -8.70
CA PHE A 40 -14.35 -18.39 -9.08
C PHE A 40 -14.91 -18.08 -10.47
N THR A 41 -16.23 -18.21 -10.64
CA THR A 41 -16.91 -17.44 -11.68
C THR A 41 -16.80 -15.98 -11.26
N PRO A 42 -16.11 -15.10 -12.02
CA PRO A 42 -16.14 -13.69 -11.72
C PRO A 42 -17.59 -13.25 -11.87
N THR A 43 -18.29 -13.11 -10.75
CA THR A 43 -19.65 -12.59 -10.73
C THR A 43 -19.57 -11.20 -11.35
N SER A 44 -20.08 -11.08 -12.57
CA SER A 44 -20.15 -9.80 -13.26
C SER A 44 -21.00 -8.88 -12.41
N THR A 45 -20.36 -7.93 -11.72
CA THR A 45 -21.09 -6.87 -11.04
C THR A 45 -21.72 -6.00 -12.13
N PRO A 46 -23.03 -5.71 -12.07
CA PRO A 46 -23.63 -4.77 -13.01
C PRO A 46 -22.93 -3.43 -12.83
N LYS A 47 -22.11 -3.05 -13.82
CA LYS A 47 -21.33 -1.81 -13.79
C LYS A 47 -22.34 -0.66 -13.86
N THR A 48 -22.32 0.20 -12.86
CA THR A 48 -23.28 1.31 -12.74
C THR A 48 -23.02 2.39 -13.81
N THR A 49 -21.78 2.49 -14.30
CA THR A 49 -21.37 3.42 -15.37
C THR A 49 -20.30 2.78 -16.26
N GLU A 50 -20.37 2.98 -17.58
CA GLU A 50 -19.43 2.36 -18.52
C GLU A 50 -18.05 3.02 -18.51
N VAL A 51 -17.98 4.34 -18.35
CA VAL A 51 -16.73 5.11 -18.39
C VAL A 51 -16.68 6.10 -17.24
N VAL A 52 -15.52 6.20 -16.58
CA VAL A 52 -15.28 7.23 -15.56
C VAL A 52 -13.89 7.84 -15.72
N GLY A 53 -13.83 9.18 -15.62
CA GLY A 53 -12.58 9.92 -15.51
C GLY A 53 -12.13 10.01 -14.05
N VAL A 54 -10.83 9.85 -13.79
CA VAL A 54 -10.22 9.92 -12.47
C VAL A 54 -9.15 11.01 -12.46
N ASP A 55 -9.42 12.09 -11.73
CA ASP A 55 -8.43 13.11 -11.38
C ASP A 55 -7.76 12.74 -10.04
N LEU A 56 -6.46 12.50 -10.07
CA LEU A 56 -5.67 12.15 -8.89
C LEU A 56 -5.05 13.42 -8.29
N GLY A 57 -5.42 13.71 -7.04
CA GLY A 57 -4.94 14.90 -6.34
C GLY A 57 -4.01 14.59 -5.17
N ILE A 58 -3.50 15.66 -4.54
CA ILE A 58 -2.76 15.57 -3.28
C ILE A 58 -3.67 15.85 -2.07
N LYS A 59 -4.58 16.83 -2.21
CA LYS A 59 -5.59 17.15 -1.19
C LYS A 59 -6.68 16.09 -1.12
N THR A 60 -7.14 15.64 -2.28
CA THR A 60 -8.08 14.53 -2.48
C THR A 60 -7.34 13.38 -3.13
N LEU A 61 -7.64 12.14 -2.74
CA LEU A 61 -6.99 10.96 -3.31
C LEU A 61 -7.38 10.79 -4.79
N ALA A 62 -8.67 10.94 -5.06
CA ALA A 62 -9.23 10.88 -6.40
C ALA A 62 -10.54 11.66 -6.44
N THR A 63 -10.79 12.38 -7.53
CA THR A 63 -12.08 12.95 -7.88
C THR A 63 -12.55 12.28 -9.16
N LEU A 64 -13.76 11.74 -9.16
CA LEU A 64 -14.34 11.08 -10.31
C LEU A 64 -15.19 12.05 -11.13
N SER A 65 -15.27 11.81 -12.44
CA SER A 65 -16.12 12.59 -13.35
C SER A 65 -17.62 12.49 -13.02
N ASN A 66 -18.04 11.51 -12.21
CA ASN A 66 -19.40 11.37 -11.69
C ASN A 66 -19.68 12.24 -10.43
N GLY A 67 -18.69 13.00 -9.96
CA GLY A 67 -18.78 13.87 -8.78
C GLY A 67 -18.38 13.22 -7.45
N GLU A 68 -18.04 11.93 -7.44
CA GLU A 68 -17.58 11.25 -6.22
C GLU A 68 -16.14 11.63 -5.86
N VAL A 69 -15.92 11.93 -4.58
CA VAL A 69 -14.63 12.40 -4.08
C VAL A 69 -14.08 11.44 -3.03
N PHE A 70 -12.92 10.85 -3.33
CA PHE A 70 -12.15 10.05 -2.39
C PHE A 70 -11.19 10.94 -1.61
N LYS A 71 -11.36 10.98 -0.29
CA LYS A 71 -10.50 11.78 0.60
C LYS A 71 -9.10 11.16 0.70
N SER A 72 -8.08 12.02 0.69
CA SER A 72 -6.71 11.59 0.93
C SER A 72 -6.52 11.21 2.40
N VAL A 73 -5.81 10.11 2.62
CA VAL A 73 -5.35 9.72 3.96
C VAL A 73 -3.97 10.33 4.17
N PHE A 74 -3.79 11.05 5.28
CA PHE A 74 -2.49 11.62 5.68
C PHE A 74 -1.87 10.83 6.87
N PRO A 75 -1.57 9.52 6.73
CA PRO A 75 -1.06 8.72 7.84
C PRO A 75 0.33 9.17 8.28
N TYR A 76 1.15 9.69 7.35
CA TYR A 76 2.49 10.18 7.67
C TYR A 76 2.42 11.40 8.60
N LYS A 77 1.59 12.40 8.28
CA LYS A 77 1.35 13.59 9.11
C LYS A 77 0.98 13.22 10.55
N LYS A 78 0.02 12.30 10.71
CA LYS A 78 -0.40 11.79 12.03
C LYS A 78 0.73 11.06 12.75
N ALA A 79 1.60 10.36 12.02
CA ALA A 79 2.70 9.58 12.58
C ALA A 79 4.00 10.39 12.78
N GLN A 80 4.09 11.61 12.25
CA GLN A 80 5.34 12.36 12.12
C GLN A 80 6.04 12.58 13.46
N ASN A 81 5.31 13.06 14.47
CA ASN A 81 5.86 13.29 15.82
C ASN A 81 6.42 11.99 16.43
N LYS A 82 5.70 10.87 16.22
CA LYS A 82 6.12 9.56 16.72
C LYS A 82 7.34 9.03 15.96
N LEU A 83 7.38 9.19 14.63
CA LEU A 83 8.52 8.81 13.81
C LEU A 83 9.77 9.62 14.18
N ALA A 84 9.66 10.94 14.32
CA ALA A 84 10.75 11.81 14.74
C ALA A 84 11.28 11.40 16.13
N LYS A 85 10.39 11.11 17.09
CA LYS A 85 10.79 10.60 18.41
C LYS A 85 11.55 9.28 18.31
N LEU A 86 11.06 8.32 17.52
CA LEU A 86 11.70 7.02 17.34
C LEU A 86 13.06 7.13 16.64
N GLN A 87 13.18 8.00 15.62
CA GLN A 87 14.44 8.29 14.93
C GLN A 87 15.47 8.91 15.87
N ARG A 88 15.06 9.90 16.69
CA ARG A 88 15.94 10.51 17.72
C ARG A 88 16.37 9.52 18.80
N LEU A 89 15.48 8.61 19.20
CA LEU A 89 15.83 7.56 20.15
C LEU A 89 16.83 6.57 19.54
N LEU A 90 16.65 6.21 18.27
CA LEU A 90 17.55 5.30 17.54
C LEU A 90 18.95 5.90 17.37
N SER A 91 19.06 7.18 16.99
CA SER A 91 20.36 7.85 16.77
C SER A 91 21.21 7.93 18.04
N ARG A 92 20.57 7.92 19.22
CA ARG A 92 21.23 7.91 20.53
C ARG A 92 21.65 6.51 21.00
N LYS A 93 21.28 5.43 20.29
CA LYS A 93 21.68 4.06 20.68
C LYS A 93 23.00 3.68 20.02
N VAL A 94 23.84 2.98 20.78
CA VAL A 94 25.08 2.37 20.27
C VAL A 94 24.72 1.39 19.17
N LYS A 95 25.22 1.62 17.95
CA LYS A 95 24.97 0.76 16.78
C LYS A 95 25.31 -0.69 17.13
N HIS A 96 24.54 -1.62 16.58
CA HIS A 96 24.68 -3.08 16.82
C HIS A 96 24.47 -3.56 18.26
N SER A 97 24.16 -2.70 19.23
CA SER A 97 23.71 -3.17 20.54
C SER A 97 22.32 -3.83 20.47
N SER A 98 22.00 -4.70 21.42
CA SER A 98 20.67 -5.31 21.55
C SER A 98 19.55 -4.24 21.62
N ASN A 99 19.82 -3.13 22.32
CA ASN A 99 18.89 -2.01 22.42
C ASN A 99 18.72 -1.23 21.12
N TRP A 100 19.77 -1.16 20.29
CA TRP A 100 19.70 -0.58 18.95
C TRP A 100 18.82 -1.43 18.04
N TYR A 101 19.01 -2.75 18.00
CA TYR A 101 18.14 -3.64 17.20
C TYR A 101 16.67 -3.54 17.62
N LYS A 102 16.38 -3.49 18.94
CA LYS A 102 15.02 -3.27 19.46
C LYS A 102 14.44 -1.94 18.98
N ALA A 103 15.24 -0.86 18.94
CA ALA A 103 14.81 0.45 18.45
C ALA A 103 14.56 0.46 16.94
N VAL A 104 15.42 -0.20 16.14
CA VAL A 104 15.24 -0.37 14.69
C VAL A 104 13.91 -1.07 14.39
N VAL A 105 13.61 -2.17 15.08
CA VAL A 105 12.35 -2.90 14.87
C VAL A 105 11.14 -2.02 15.21
N LYS A 106 11.18 -1.24 16.30
CA LYS A 106 10.11 -0.30 16.65
C LYS A 106 9.89 0.76 15.57
N LEU A 107 10.96 1.33 15.03
CA LEU A 107 10.89 2.30 13.94
C LEU A 107 10.31 1.66 12.67
N ALA A 108 10.80 0.47 12.29
CA ALA A 108 10.32 -0.28 11.15
C ALA A 108 8.82 -0.63 11.25
N LYS A 109 8.33 -1.02 12.43
CA LYS A 109 6.90 -1.26 12.70
C LYS A 109 6.06 0.00 12.47
N GLN A 110 6.55 1.16 12.89
CA GLN A 110 5.84 2.41 12.68
C GLN A 110 5.79 2.80 11.20
N HIS A 111 6.89 2.66 10.46
CA HIS A 111 6.89 2.87 9.01
C HIS A 111 5.96 1.91 8.29
N ARG A 112 5.98 0.62 8.66
CA ARG A 112 5.07 -0.38 8.09
C ARG A 112 3.61 -0.01 8.31
N ARG A 113 3.24 0.47 9.51
CA ARG A 113 1.87 0.93 9.78
C ARG A 113 1.46 2.07 8.84
N VAL A 114 2.32 3.06 8.63
CA VAL A 114 2.04 4.18 7.71
C VAL A 114 1.88 3.67 6.28
N ALA A 115 2.77 2.79 5.83
CA ALA A 115 2.70 2.18 4.50
C ALA A 115 1.41 1.37 4.30
N ASN A 116 1.02 0.56 5.30
CA ASN A 116 -0.19 -0.25 5.24
C ASN A 116 -1.46 0.60 5.18
N ILE A 117 -1.55 1.70 5.92
CA ILE A 117 -2.70 2.62 5.84
C ILE A 117 -2.80 3.24 4.44
N ARG A 118 -1.67 3.66 3.86
CA ARG A 118 -1.65 4.20 2.49
C ARG A 118 -2.06 3.14 1.46
N LYS A 119 -1.55 1.92 1.61
CA LYS A 119 -1.88 0.77 0.74
C LYS A 119 -3.36 0.38 0.83
N ASP A 120 -3.94 0.37 2.02
CA ASP A 120 -5.37 0.12 2.24
C ASP A 120 -6.25 1.15 1.53
N ALA A 121 -5.94 2.44 1.65
CA ALA A 121 -6.69 3.49 0.95
C ALA A 121 -6.64 3.32 -0.57
N LEU A 122 -5.46 3.01 -1.13
CA LEU A 122 -5.31 2.74 -2.56
C LEU A 122 -6.11 1.51 -3.00
N HIS A 123 -6.04 0.41 -2.26
CA HIS A 123 -6.79 -0.80 -2.61
C HIS A 123 -8.30 -0.60 -2.54
N LYS A 124 -8.80 0.18 -1.57
CA LYS A 124 -10.22 0.52 -1.51
C LYS A 124 -10.66 1.31 -2.74
N LEU A 125 -9.88 2.30 -3.16
CA LEU A 125 -10.14 3.06 -4.39
C LEU A 125 -10.11 2.14 -5.62
N THR A 126 -9.05 1.36 -5.82
CA THR A 126 -8.96 0.50 -7.01
C THR A 126 -10.04 -0.58 -7.05
N THR A 127 -10.41 -1.12 -5.88
CA THR A 127 -11.50 -2.10 -5.77
C THR A 127 -12.84 -1.46 -6.10
N TYR A 128 -13.07 -0.23 -5.65
CA TYR A 128 -14.26 0.53 -6.02
C TYR A 128 -14.32 0.76 -7.53
N LEU A 129 -13.22 1.23 -8.13
CA LEU A 129 -13.16 1.50 -9.56
C LEU A 129 -13.44 0.24 -10.40
N ALA A 130 -12.77 -0.87 -10.06
CA ALA A 130 -12.90 -2.13 -10.79
C ALA A 130 -14.30 -2.75 -10.68
N LYS A 131 -15.01 -2.54 -9.56
CA LYS A 131 -16.36 -3.10 -9.36
C LYS A 131 -17.45 -2.29 -10.07
N ASN A 132 -17.30 -0.97 -10.12
CA ASN A 132 -18.38 -0.07 -10.53
C ASN A 132 -18.25 0.43 -11.97
N HIS A 133 -17.04 0.41 -12.56
CA HIS A 133 -16.79 1.03 -13.87
C HIS A 133 -16.24 0.06 -14.92
N GLY A 134 -16.65 0.29 -16.17
CA GLY A 134 -16.21 -0.46 -17.35
C GLY A 134 -14.81 -0.11 -17.78
N THR A 135 -14.62 1.19 -17.93
CA THR A 135 -13.43 1.84 -18.45
C THR A 135 -13.06 2.94 -17.47
N VAL A 136 -11.80 2.97 -17.06
CA VAL A 136 -11.25 3.99 -16.16
C VAL A 136 -10.26 4.81 -16.97
N VAL A 137 -10.54 6.10 -17.14
CA VAL A 137 -9.65 7.06 -17.78
C VAL A 137 -8.93 7.83 -16.68
N ILE A 138 -7.60 7.81 -16.68
CA ILE A 138 -6.78 8.50 -15.71
C ILE A 138 -6.11 9.67 -16.42
N GLU A 139 -6.21 10.87 -15.86
CA GLU A 139 -5.50 12.03 -16.39
C GLU A 139 -3.99 11.88 -16.19
N ASP A 140 -3.20 12.33 -17.17
CA ASP A 140 -1.73 12.28 -17.09
C ASP A 140 -1.22 13.29 -16.05
N LEU A 141 -1.09 12.83 -14.81
CA LEU A 141 -0.61 13.66 -13.72
C LEU A 141 0.92 13.80 -13.86
N ASN A 142 1.41 15.01 -14.11
CA ASN A 142 2.86 15.30 -14.03
C ASN A 142 3.34 15.29 -12.56
N VAL A 143 3.43 14.10 -11.98
CA VAL A 143 3.84 13.87 -10.59
C VAL A 143 5.25 14.44 -10.32
N SER A 144 6.12 14.41 -11.35
CA SER A 144 7.48 14.94 -11.25
C SER A 144 7.50 16.46 -11.05
N GLY A 145 6.64 17.20 -11.77
CA GLY A 145 6.49 18.64 -11.62
C GLY A 145 5.89 19.05 -10.27
N MET A 146 4.98 18.24 -9.72
CA MET A 146 4.39 18.49 -8.40
C MET A 146 5.40 18.27 -7.27
N LEU A 147 6.24 17.22 -7.37
CA LEU A 147 7.29 16.93 -6.38
C LEU A 147 8.46 17.94 -6.43
N ALA A 148 8.80 18.46 -7.61
CA ALA A 148 9.86 19.46 -7.78
C ALA A 148 9.51 20.82 -7.15
N ASN A 149 8.22 21.12 -6.98
CA ASN A 149 7.78 22.37 -6.41
C ASN A 149 7.74 22.29 -4.87
N HIS A 150 8.83 22.73 -4.21
CA HIS A 150 8.98 22.68 -2.75
C HIS A 150 7.86 23.37 -1.93
N LYS A 151 7.13 24.32 -2.53
CA LYS A 151 5.95 24.95 -1.90
C LYS A 151 4.76 23.99 -1.80
N LEU A 152 4.56 23.15 -2.82
CA LEU A 152 3.54 22.11 -2.85
C LEU A 152 3.97 20.91 -1.98
N ALA A 153 5.22 20.45 -2.13
CA ALA A 153 5.76 19.31 -1.36
C ALA A 153 5.64 19.46 0.17
N LYS A 154 5.69 20.70 0.69
CA LYS A 154 5.54 20.98 2.13
C LYS A 154 4.07 21.11 2.56
N SER A 155 3.14 21.52 1.68
CA SER A 155 1.69 21.40 1.93
C SER A 155 1.21 19.95 1.84
N ASP A 156 1.90 19.12 1.05
CA ASP A 156 1.59 17.69 0.86
C ASP A 156 1.88 16.83 2.10
N SER A 157 2.62 17.39 3.06
CA SER A 157 2.95 16.78 4.34
C SER A 157 2.41 17.56 5.56
N ARG A 158 1.73 18.69 5.35
CA ARG A 158 1.30 19.63 6.40
C ARG A 158 -0.16 19.55 6.78
#